data_AF-A0A969B868-F1
#
_entry.id   AF-A0A969B868-F1
#
_cell.length_a   1.000
_cell.length_b   1.000
_cell.length_c   1.000
_cell.angle_alpha   90.00
_cell.angle_beta   90.00
_cell.angle_gamma   90.00
#
_symmetry.space_group_name_H-M   'P 1'
#
loop_
_entity.id
_entity.type
_entity.pdbx_description
1 polymer ?
#
loop_
_entity_poly.entity_id
_entity_poly.type
_entity_poly.pdbx_seq_one_letter_code
_entity_poly.pdbx_strand_id
1 'polypeptide(L)'
;MESELAEEAGLRGIKKHPLEKWSAVWEEIPNAFDRVTKIEIIERRYLKKIFKKKKYKLKEPFTSHVDDKDVILTAHVPGLLPGMNYTTEFVAAVVADKYISHVPLERQTREMESLGLSGMKNSTLSRLCAVAAGALEPLQDAILSELLQSDTALHIDETPWGIQNKHEQDGFMWVISNRCGSYYFFKPTRSAKVLREKLHGYDGPVVTDGLETYNSVLVEANLPHAYCWAHARREFFKIESHDPSVTPILDRIDELFAIEREAKDFTELKILRKTKSAPVIHDLKRLLLEEYPKSRDGSQKRKAILYLDKRWPGFELFLSDTRVPLSNNEAERTIRHAVMGRKNYYGSGSHTGAATAATLFTVIESCKKNDIDPRTYLLLVLKWLTESDEIETPLQYAKRIRQYC
;
A
#
# COMPACT_ATOMS: atom_id res chain seq x y z
N MET A 1 1.88 25.95 39.62
CA MET A 1 1.52 27.39 39.60
C MET A 1 1.92 28.12 40.88
N GLU A 2 1.17 28.08 42.00
CA GLU A 2 1.57 28.79 43.25
C GLU A 2 2.95 28.35 43.78
N SER A 3 3.29 27.06 43.64
CA SER A 3 4.62 26.54 43.99
C SER A 3 5.74 27.08 43.09
N GLU A 4 5.49 27.20 41.79
CA GLU A 4 6.46 27.67 40.79
C GLU A 4 6.70 29.18 40.94
N LEU A 5 5.63 29.96 41.17
CA LEU A 5 5.73 31.39 41.47
C LEU A 5 6.48 31.66 42.79
N ALA A 6 6.31 30.78 43.79
CA ALA A 6 7.03 30.85 45.05
C ALA A 6 8.52 30.60 44.90
N GLU A 7 8.87 29.55 44.14
CA GLU A 7 10.25 29.19 43.84
C GLU A 7 10.97 30.31 43.10
N GLU A 8 10.33 30.85 42.05
CA GLU A 8 10.90 31.90 41.22
C GLU A 8 11.06 33.23 41.98
N ALA A 9 10.13 33.54 42.88
CA ALA A 9 10.22 34.68 43.79
C ALA A 9 11.35 34.49 44.82
N GLY A 10 11.53 33.27 45.34
CA GLY A 10 12.62 32.92 46.25
C GLY A 10 14.00 33.14 45.64
N LEU A 11 14.19 32.73 44.38
CA LEU A 11 15.43 32.95 43.61
C LEU A 11 15.78 34.44 43.44
N ARG A 12 14.77 35.32 43.46
CA ARG A 12 14.93 36.78 43.31
C ARG A 12 14.87 37.55 44.63
N GLY A 13 14.77 36.85 45.76
CA GLY A 13 14.68 37.47 47.09
C GLY A 13 13.37 38.24 47.33
N ILE A 14 12.33 38.00 46.51
CA ILE A 14 11.03 38.66 46.63
C ILE A 14 10.26 38.01 47.78
N LYS A 15 9.82 38.82 48.74
CA LYS A 15 9.04 38.38 49.91
C LYS A 15 7.63 38.95 49.82
N LYS A 16 6.64 38.12 50.14
CA LYS A 16 5.24 38.53 50.34
C LYS A 16 4.79 38.30 51.78
N HIS A 17 3.67 38.89 52.19
CA HIS A 17 3.12 38.60 53.50
C HIS A 17 2.70 37.12 53.61
N PRO A 18 2.86 36.44 54.77
CA PRO A 18 2.56 35.01 54.89
C PRO A 18 1.11 34.63 54.52
N LEU A 19 0.17 35.57 54.69
CA LEU A 19 -1.26 35.38 54.40
C LEU A 19 -1.66 35.71 52.95
N GLU A 20 -0.79 36.32 52.15
CA GLU A 20 -1.08 36.69 50.76
C GLU A 20 -0.83 35.52 49.80
N LYS A 21 -1.50 35.51 48.64
CA LYS A 21 -1.20 34.56 47.55
C LYS A 21 -0.14 35.13 46.62
N TRP A 22 0.59 34.28 45.88
CA TRP A 22 1.57 34.78 44.91
C TRP A 22 0.91 35.53 43.75
N SER A 23 -0.37 35.30 43.46
CA SER A 23 -1.17 36.10 42.53
C SER A 23 -1.34 37.58 42.92
N ALA A 24 -0.95 37.99 44.14
CA ALA A 24 -0.93 39.41 44.54
C ALA A 24 0.40 40.11 44.17
N VAL A 25 1.44 39.31 43.85
CA VAL A 25 2.79 39.79 43.50
C VAL A 25 3.04 39.62 42.00
N TRP A 26 2.55 38.52 41.43
CA TRP A 26 2.70 38.18 40.03
C TRP A 26 1.42 38.51 39.27
N GLU A 27 1.56 39.18 38.14
CA GLU A 27 0.47 39.48 37.20
C GLU A 27 0.53 38.49 36.03
N GLU A 28 -0.62 37.94 35.64
CA GLU A 28 -0.73 37.15 34.42
C GLU A 28 -0.60 38.06 33.21
N ILE A 29 0.32 37.75 32.29
CA ILE A 29 0.47 38.53 31.05
C ILE A 29 -0.65 38.11 30.08
N PRO A 30 -1.59 39.01 29.71
CA PRO A 30 -2.69 38.64 28.84
C PRO A 30 -2.19 38.19 27.47
N ASN A 31 -2.72 37.07 26.97
CA ASN A 31 -2.39 36.49 25.66
C ASN A 31 -0.94 36.01 25.48
N ALA A 32 -0.15 35.89 26.56
CA ALA A 32 1.19 35.29 26.51
C ALA A 32 1.14 33.81 26.94
N PHE A 33 1.16 32.91 25.98
CA PHE A 33 1.10 31.46 26.23
C PHE A 33 2.22 30.74 25.50
N ASP A 34 2.86 29.79 26.19
CA ASP A 34 3.70 28.79 25.55
C ASP A 34 2.85 27.62 25.05
N ARG A 35 3.06 27.21 23.79
CA ARG A 35 2.50 25.97 23.27
C ARG A 35 3.35 24.80 23.76
N VAL A 36 2.87 24.10 24.79
CA VAL A 36 3.50 22.88 25.28
C VAL A 36 2.75 21.66 24.74
N THR A 37 3.47 20.78 24.05
CA THR A 37 2.95 19.48 23.61
C THR A 37 3.42 18.40 24.57
N LYS A 38 2.49 17.79 25.33
CA LYS A 38 2.75 16.60 26.12
C LYS A 38 2.47 15.35 25.28
N ILE A 39 3.44 14.45 25.15
CA ILE A 39 3.29 13.17 24.43
C ILE A 39 3.30 12.06 25.49
N GLU A 40 2.21 11.31 25.58
CA GLU A 40 2.04 10.21 26.56
C GLU A 40 1.85 8.87 25.83
N ILE A 41 2.40 7.81 26.41
CA ILE A 41 2.17 6.44 25.93
C ILE A 41 1.05 5.83 26.75
N ILE A 42 -0.04 5.45 26.10
CA ILE A 42 -1.12 4.65 26.70
C ILE A 42 -0.95 3.22 26.19
N GLU A 43 -0.55 2.30 27.08
CA GLU A 43 -0.32 0.90 26.71
C GLU A 43 -1.60 0.21 26.24
N ARG A 44 -1.45 -0.65 25.22
CA ARG A 44 -2.54 -1.51 24.72
C ARG A 44 -2.94 -2.53 25.79
N ARG A 45 -4.24 -2.67 26.03
CA ARG A 45 -4.79 -3.66 26.97
C ARG A 45 -5.68 -4.67 26.26
N TYR A 46 -5.57 -5.94 26.66
CA TYR A 46 -6.42 -7.02 26.16
C TYR A 46 -7.41 -7.47 27.24
N LEU A 47 -8.69 -7.54 26.89
CA LEU A 47 -9.76 -7.94 27.82
C LEU A 47 -10.41 -9.24 27.36
N LYS A 48 -10.22 -10.32 28.13
CA LYS A 48 -10.88 -11.60 27.91
C LYS A 48 -12.17 -11.67 28.72
N LYS A 49 -13.32 -11.44 28.07
CA LYS A 49 -14.66 -11.58 28.69
C LYS A 49 -15.30 -12.90 28.26
N ILE A 50 -15.79 -13.67 29.23
CA ILE A 50 -16.44 -14.97 28.99
C ILE A 50 -17.95 -14.82 29.15
N PHE A 51 -18.70 -15.08 28.08
CA PHE A 51 -20.17 -15.03 28.07
C PHE A 51 -20.77 -16.43 27.99
N LYS A 52 -21.85 -16.70 28.74
CA LYS A 52 -22.68 -17.90 28.58
C LYS A 52 -23.86 -17.58 27.67
N LYS A 53 -23.94 -18.24 26.51
CA LYS A 53 -25.03 -18.03 25.53
C LYS A 53 -26.20 -18.97 25.81
N LYS A 54 -27.42 -18.43 25.83
CA LYS A 54 -28.64 -19.26 25.83
C LYS A 54 -28.79 -19.91 24.45
N LYS A 55 -29.30 -21.15 24.43
CA LYS A 55 -29.71 -21.85 23.22
C LYS A 55 -31.23 -22.04 23.25
N TYR A 56 -31.87 -21.93 22.10
CA TYR A 56 -33.30 -22.08 21.91
C TYR A 56 -33.53 -23.18 20.87
N LYS A 57 -34.42 -24.13 21.17
CA LYS A 57 -34.86 -25.16 20.23
C LYS A 57 -36.23 -24.74 19.68
N LEU A 58 -36.39 -24.83 18.36
CA LEU A 58 -37.69 -24.61 17.73
C LEU A 58 -38.68 -25.68 18.22
N LYS A 59 -39.87 -25.26 18.65
CA LYS A 59 -40.87 -26.19 19.18
C LYS A 59 -41.41 -27.09 18.06
N GLU A 60 -41.70 -28.34 18.39
CA GLU A 60 -42.16 -29.39 17.45
C GLU A 60 -43.28 -28.97 16.48
N PRO A 61 -44.32 -28.19 16.88
CA PRO A 61 -45.37 -27.78 15.94
C PRO A 61 -44.87 -26.91 14.78
N PHE A 62 -43.64 -26.40 14.85
CA PHE A 62 -43.04 -25.51 13.86
C PHE A 62 -41.81 -26.14 13.16
N THR A 63 -41.42 -27.35 13.53
CA THR A 63 -40.31 -28.07 12.87
C THR A 63 -40.87 -28.80 11.65
N SER A 64 -40.30 -28.58 10.46
CA SER A 64 -40.73 -29.34 9.27
C SER A 64 -40.40 -30.82 9.47
N HIS A 65 -41.40 -31.71 9.34
CA HIS A 65 -41.20 -33.16 9.41
C HIS A 65 -40.40 -33.74 8.22
N VAL A 66 -39.82 -32.88 7.37
CA VAL A 66 -39.19 -33.27 6.11
C VAL A 66 -37.75 -33.74 6.31
N ASP A 67 -37.03 -33.22 7.32
CA ASP A 67 -35.60 -33.50 7.51
C ASP A 67 -35.22 -34.08 8.90
N ASP A 68 -36.19 -34.27 9.80
CA ASP A 68 -36.02 -34.83 11.17
C ASP A 68 -34.90 -34.18 12.01
N LYS A 69 -34.57 -32.90 11.71
CA LYS A 69 -33.48 -32.15 12.37
C LYS A 69 -34.02 -31.09 13.30
N ASP A 70 -33.51 -31.11 14.53
CA ASP A 70 -33.71 -30.04 15.50
C ASP A 70 -33.13 -28.71 15.00
N VAL A 71 -33.98 -27.67 14.94
CA VAL A 71 -33.52 -26.30 14.67
C VAL A 71 -33.13 -25.65 16.00
N ILE A 72 -31.82 -25.40 16.17
CA ILE A 72 -31.24 -24.78 17.37
C ILE A 72 -30.71 -23.39 17.03
N LEU A 73 -31.24 -22.37 17.69
CA LEU A 73 -30.74 -21.00 17.65
C LEU A 73 -29.86 -20.72 18.88
N THR A 74 -28.67 -20.18 18.68
CA THR A 74 -27.80 -19.71 19.78
C THR A 74 -27.87 -18.18 19.88
N ALA A 75 -28.06 -17.65 21.08
CA ALA A 75 -28.13 -16.20 21.31
C ALA A 75 -26.87 -15.48 20.79
N HIS A 76 -27.06 -14.36 20.11
CA HIS A 76 -25.98 -13.52 19.60
C HIS A 76 -25.28 -12.76 20.74
N VAL A 77 -23.98 -12.50 20.59
CA VAL A 77 -23.21 -11.62 21.49
C VAL A 77 -22.78 -10.41 20.65
N PRO A 78 -23.29 -9.20 20.94
CA PRO A 78 -22.98 -8.00 20.17
C PRO A 78 -21.47 -7.75 20.06
N GLY A 79 -21.04 -7.26 18.90
CA GLY A 79 -19.66 -6.86 18.65
C GLY A 79 -18.69 -8.00 18.34
N LEU A 80 -19.15 -9.25 18.23
CA LEU A 80 -18.35 -10.37 17.71
C LEU A 80 -18.61 -10.55 16.22
N LEU A 81 -17.56 -10.91 15.47
CA LEU A 81 -17.74 -11.38 14.10
C LEU A 81 -18.62 -12.65 14.09
N PRO A 82 -19.51 -12.83 13.09
CA PRO A 82 -20.35 -14.00 12.96
C PRO A 82 -19.55 -15.30 13.05
N GLY A 83 -20.00 -16.23 13.91
CA GLY A 83 -19.32 -17.52 14.11
C GLY A 83 -17.97 -17.46 14.84
N MET A 84 -17.53 -16.28 15.32
CA MET A 84 -16.24 -16.10 15.99
C MET A 84 -16.38 -15.68 17.47
N ASN A 85 -15.24 -15.70 18.17
CA ASN A 85 -15.11 -15.27 19.56
C ASN A 85 -14.32 -13.96 19.70
N TYR A 86 -14.11 -13.24 18.60
CA TYR A 86 -13.25 -12.05 18.53
C TYR A 86 -14.02 -10.87 17.99
N THR A 87 -13.76 -9.68 18.54
CA THR A 87 -14.40 -8.44 18.07
C THR A 87 -13.76 -7.95 16.79
N THR A 88 -14.46 -7.09 16.06
CA THR A 88 -13.94 -6.43 14.85
C THR A 88 -12.69 -5.61 15.15
N GLU A 89 -12.62 -4.93 16.31
CA GLU A 89 -11.42 -4.22 16.77
C GLU A 89 -10.22 -5.14 16.94
N PHE A 90 -10.42 -6.32 17.54
CA PHE A 90 -9.34 -7.27 17.74
C PHE A 90 -8.81 -7.80 16.40
N VAL A 91 -9.71 -8.14 15.47
CA VAL A 91 -9.32 -8.62 14.13
C VAL A 91 -8.62 -7.52 13.33
N ALA A 92 -9.18 -6.30 13.31
CA ALA A 92 -8.58 -5.16 12.64
C ALA A 92 -7.16 -4.90 13.14
N ALA A 93 -6.94 -4.96 14.47
CA ALA A 93 -5.63 -4.74 15.04
C ALA A 93 -4.63 -5.84 14.67
N VAL A 94 -5.02 -7.12 14.69
CA VAL A 94 -4.16 -8.25 14.26
C VAL A 94 -3.73 -8.08 12.79
N VAL A 95 -4.67 -7.74 11.91
CA VAL A 95 -4.41 -7.48 10.49
C VAL A 95 -3.49 -6.28 10.33
N ALA A 96 -3.80 -5.16 10.98
CA ALA A 96 -3.02 -3.95 10.91
C ALA A 96 -1.57 -4.17 11.37
N ASP A 97 -1.38 -4.83 12.50
CA ASP A 97 -0.04 -5.08 13.03
C ASP A 97 0.77 -5.96 12.08
N LYS A 98 0.14 -6.92 11.39
CA LYS A 98 0.82 -7.79 10.43
C LYS A 98 1.11 -7.11 9.09
N TYR A 99 0.15 -6.41 8.51
CA TYR A 99 0.24 -5.96 7.12
C TYR A 99 0.58 -4.48 6.97
N ILE A 100 0.34 -3.67 8.02
CA ILE A 100 0.76 -2.25 8.07
C ILE A 100 2.08 -2.14 8.82
N SER A 101 2.18 -2.72 10.02
CA SER A 101 3.38 -2.63 10.88
C SER A 101 4.37 -3.78 10.66
N HIS A 102 4.05 -4.74 9.79
CA HIS A 102 4.92 -5.86 9.43
C HIS A 102 5.38 -6.72 10.62
N VAL A 103 4.57 -6.80 11.68
CA VAL A 103 4.82 -7.63 12.88
C VAL A 103 4.36 -9.06 12.60
N PRO A 104 5.27 -10.07 12.60
CA PRO A 104 4.88 -11.46 12.42
C PRO A 104 3.89 -11.92 13.50
N LEU A 105 2.98 -12.83 13.13
CA LEU A 105 1.93 -13.32 14.03
C LEU A 105 2.46 -13.96 15.32
N GLU A 106 3.60 -14.65 15.25
CA GLU A 106 4.26 -15.21 16.45
C GLU A 106 4.71 -14.10 17.42
N ARG A 107 5.21 -12.97 16.90
CA ARG A 107 5.59 -11.82 17.73
C ARG A 107 4.37 -11.15 18.34
N GLN A 108 3.27 -11.05 17.59
CA GLN A 108 2.01 -10.56 18.13
C GLN A 108 1.50 -11.46 19.27
N THR A 109 1.58 -12.79 19.14
CA THR A 109 1.17 -13.68 20.25
C THR A 109 2.04 -13.51 21.48
N ARG A 110 3.35 -13.30 21.33
CA ARG A 110 4.26 -13.02 22.46
C ARG A 110 3.97 -11.68 23.13
N GLU A 111 3.67 -10.65 22.35
CA GLU A 111 3.27 -9.35 22.88
C GLU A 111 1.95 -9.47 23.67
N MET A 112 0.96 -10.18 23.11
CA MET A 112 -0.30 -10.48 23.79
C MET A 112 -0.08 -11.21 25.13
N GLU A 113 0.82 -12.21 25.16
CA GLU A 113 1.18 -12.91 26.39
C GLU A 113 1.82 -11.99 27.42
N SER A 114 2.75 -11.12 27.00
CA SER A 114 3.39 -10.14 27.90
C SER A 114 2.39 -9.14 28.51
N LEU A 115 1.29 -8.88 27.81
CA LEU A 115 0.19 -8.01 28.24
C LEU A 115 -0.97 -8.80 28.90
N GLY A 116 -0.76 -10.07 29.27
CA GLY A 116 -1.67 -10.89 30.07
C GLY A 116 -2.73 -11.69 29.28
N LEU A 117 -2.71 -11.66 27.94
CA LEU A 117 -3.59 -12.48 27.10
C LEU A 117 -2.91 -13.81 26.71
N SER A 118 -2.94 -14.78 27.61
CA SER A 118 -2.31 -16.09 27.41
C SER A 118 -3.15 -17.06 26.54
N GLY A 119 -2.45 -17.94 25.83
CA GLY A 119 -3.06 -19.07 25.09
C GLY A 119 -3.51 -18.75 23.66
N MET A 120 -3.13 -17.58 23.14
CA MET A 120 -3.38 -17.20 21.74
C MET A 120 -2.43 -17.96 20.81
N LYS A 121 -2.97 -18.74 19.88
CA LYS A 121 -2.18 -19.50 18.90
C LYS A 121 -1.94 -18.69 17.63
N ASN A 122 -0.77 -18.82 17.03
CA ASN A 122 -0.45 -18.24 15.73
C ASN A 122 -1.48 -18.65 14.65
N SER A 123 -1.89 -19.92 14.62
CA SER A 123 -2.95 -20.41 13.71
C SER A 123 -4.30 -19.70 13.89
N THR A 124 -4.61 -19.26 15.10
CA THR A 124 -5.81 -18.46 15.36
C THR A 124 -5.71 -17.09 14.73
N LEU A 125 -4.60 -16.38 14.93
CA LEU A 125 -4.38 -15.06 14.30
C LEU A 125 -4.34 -15.16 12.77
N SER A 126 -3.75 -16.24 12.24
CA SER A 126 -3.74 -16.51 10.80
C SER A 126 -5.16 -16.68 10.25
N ARG A 127 -6.02 -17.44 10.95
CA ARG A 127 -7.44 -17.57 10.59
C ARG A 127 -8.18 -16.24 10.67
N LEU A 128 -7.87 -15.37 11.63
CA LEU A 128 -8.48 -14.03 11.70
C LEU A 128 -8.10 -13.18 10.48
N CYS A 129 -6.84 -13.26 10.04
CA CYS A 129 -6.43 -12.59 8.79
C CYS A 129 -7.18 -13.14 7.58
N ALA A 130 -7.37 -14.46 7.50
CA ALA A 130 -8.11 -15.10 6.40
C ALA A 130 -9.59 -14.72 6.39
N VAL A 131 -10.24 -14.65 7.57
CA VAL A 131 -11.63 -14.20 7.69
C VAL A 131 -11.78 -12.74 7.26
N ALA A 132 -10.87 -11.87 7.71
CA ALA A 132 -10.86 -10.48 7.28
C ALA A 132 -10.65 -10.36 5.77
N ALA A 133 -9.69 -11.09 5.21
CA ALA A 133 -9.44 -11.09 3.76
C ALA A 133 -10.65 -11.58 2.97
N GLY A 134 -11.25 -12.71 3.33
CA GLY A 134 -12.42 -13.25 2.63
C GLY A 134 -13.60 -12.26 2.61
N ALA A 135 -13.78 -11.50 3.69
CA ALA A 135 -14.80 -10.47 3.74
C ALA A 135 -14.46 -9.20 2.93
N LEU A 136 -13.19 -9.02 2.56
CA LEU A 136 -12.68 -7.90 1.76
C LEU A 136 -12.46 -8.27 0.29
N GLU A 137 -12.66 -9.53 -0.11
CA GLU A 137 -12.54 -9.98 -1.51
C GLU A 137 -13.41 -9.16 -2.49
N PRO A 138 -14.70 -8.86 -2.19
CA PRO A 138 -15.52 -8.02 -3.06
C PRO A 138 -14.93 -6.61 -3.25
N LEU A 139 -14.31 -6.04 -2.22
CA LEU A 139 -13.63 -4.75 -2.32
C LEU A 139 -12.38 -4.84 -3.19
N GLN A 140 -11.61 -5.93 -3.08
CA GLN A 140 -10.44 -6.15 -3.92
C GLN A 140 -10.82 -6.20 -5.41
N ASP A 141 -11.92 -6.87 -5.76
CA ASP A 141 -12.41 -6.93 -7.14
C ASP A 141 -12.96 -5.57 -7.63
N ALA A 142 -13.64 -4.84 -6.74
CA ALA A 142 -14.11 -3.48 -7.04
C ALA A 142 -12.93 -2.51 -7.27
N ILE A 143 -11.87 -2.58 -6.46
CA ILE A 143 -10.65 -1.80 -6.64
C ILE A 143 -10.00 -2.12 -7.99
N LEU A 144 -9.90 -3.39 -8.38
CA LEU A 144 -9.38 -3.74 -9.71
C LEU A 144 -10.25 -3.12 -10.81
N SER A 145 -11.57 -3.19 -10.69
CA SER A 145 -12.49 -2.59 -11.66
C SER A 145 -12.28 -1.07 -11.78
N GLU A 146 -12.11 -0.37 -10.65
CA GLU A 146 -11.81 1.07 -10.63
C GLU A 146 -10.47 1.40 -11.30
N LEU A 147 -9.45 0.56 -11.12
CA LEU A 147 -8.16 0.71 -11.79
C LEU A 147 -8.31 0.58 -13.31
N LEU A 148 -8.98 -0.47 -13.77
CA LEU A 148 -9.20 -0.75 -15.19
C LEU A 148 -10.11 0.28 -15.87
N GLN A 149 -10.94 1.01 -15.13
CA GLN A 149 -11.81 2.07 -15.66
C GLN A 149 -11.20 3.48 -15.53
N SER A 150 -9.99 3.60 -14.97
CA SER A 150 -9.38 4.90 -14.75
C SER A 150 -8.72 5.48 -16.00
N ASP A 151 -8.71 6.81 -16.12
CA ASP A 151 -8.06 7.53 -17.23
C ASP A 151 -6.53 7.67 -17.07
N THR A 152 -5.90 6.78 -16.30
CA THR A 152 -4.49 6.94 -15.89
C THR A 152 -3.69 5.67 -16.14
N ALA A 153 -2.41 5.82 -16.47
CA ALA A 153 -1.57 4.67 -16.74
C ALA A 153 -1.53 3.69 -15.56
N LEU A 154 -1.62 2.39 -15.87
CA LEU A 154 -1.43 1.34 -14.89
C LEU A 154 0.05 1.04 -14.73
N HIS A 155 0.49 0.99 -13.48
CA HIS A 155 1.84 0.64 -13.10
C HIS A 155 1.89 -0.79 -12.60
N ILE A 156 2.78 -1.60 -13.16
CA ILE A 156 2.87 -3.02 -12.83
C ILE A 156 4.29 -3.34 -12.37
N ASP A 157 4.37 -4.08 -11.27
CA ASP A 157 5.61 -4.61 -10.71
C ASP A 157 5.31 -5.90 -9.95
N GLU A 158 6.35 -6.68 -9.65
CA GLU A 158 6.24 -7.90 -8.88
C GLU A 158 7.47 -8.16 -8.02
N THR A 159 7.29 -9.01 -7.01
CA THR A 159 8.38 -9.41 -6.15
C THR A 159 8.28 -10.88 -5.77
N PRO A 160 9.40 -11.62 -5.66
CA PRO A 160 9.37 -13.02 -5.24
C PRO A 160 8.64 -13.19 -3.91
N TRP A 161 7.86 -14.24 -3.78
CA TRP A 161 7.07 -14.51 -2.57
C TRP A 161 7.20 -15.98 -2.20
N GLY A 162 7.80 -16.22 -1.02
CA GLY A 162 8.05 -17.57 -0.51
C GLY A 162 6.79 -18.22 0.06
N ILE A 163 6.66 -19.52 -0.15
CA ILE A 163 5.61 -20.37 0.37
C ILE A 163 6.24 -21.44 1.27
N GLN A 164 5.88 -21.43 2.56
CA GLN A 164 6.50 -22.33 3.54
C GLN A 164 6.02 -23.78 3.42
N ASN A 165 4.81 -24.00 2.89
CA ASN A 165 4.32 -25.34 2.58
C ASN A 165 5.16 -25.95 1.45
N LYS A 166 5.95 -26.98 1.77
CA LYS A 166 6.86 -27.66 0.83
C LYS A 166 6.16 -28.35 -0.34
N HIS A 167 4.85 -28.54 -0.28
CA HIS A 167 4.05 -29.13 -1.35
C HIS A 167 3.53 -28.08 -2.35
N GLU A 168 3.73 -26.80 -2.05
CA GLU A 168 3.30 -25.68 -2.88
C GLU A 168 4.52 -24.88 -3.31
N GLN A 169 4.57 -24.53 -4.60
CA GLN A 169 5.70 -23.78 -5.15
C GLN A 169 5.68 -22.32 -4.69
N ASP A 170 6.87 -21.74 -4.53
CA ASP A 170 7.07 -20.29 -4.43
C ASP A 170 6.48 -19.57 -5.65
N GLY A 171 6.36 -18.25 -5.54
CA GLY A 171 5.82 -17.46 -6.65
C GLY A 171 6.19 -16.00 -6.58
N PHE A 172 5.27 -15.17 -7.06
CA PHE A 172 5.41 -13.74 -7.16
C PHE A 172 4.17 -13.07 -6.60
N MET A 173 4.39 -12.08 -5.74
CA MET A 173 3.38 -11.12 -5.34
C MET A 173 3.43 -9.97 -6.34
N TRP A 174 2.33 -9.79 -7.05
CA TRP A 174 2.15 -8.80 -8.10
C TRP A 174 1.43 -7.58 -7.56
N VAL A 175 1.69 -6.42 -8.15
CA VAL A 175 0.89 -5.20 -7.95
C VAL A 175 0.53 -4.58 -9.30
N ILE A 176 -0.72 -4.13 -9.41
CA ILE A 176 -1.21 -3.19 -10.43
C ILE A 176 -1.64 -1.95 -9.66
N SER A 177 -1.10 -0.78 -9.98
CA SER A 177 -1.36 0.44 -9.21
C SER A 177 -1.51 1.65 -10.11
N ASN A 178 -2.27 2.63 -9.65
CA ASN A 178 -2.20 4.00 -10.13
C ASN A 178 -2.62 4.93 -8.98
N ARG A 179 -3.14 6.13 -9.30
CA ARG A 179 -3.63 7.10 -8.32
C ARG A 179 -4.96 6.74 -7.66
N CYS A 180 -5.79 5.90 -8.29
CA CYS A 180 -7.08 5.45 -7.77
C CYS A 180 -6.92 4.39 -6.67
N GLY A 181 -5.89 3.54 -6.78
CA GLY A 181 -5.65 2.49 -5.81
C GLY A 181 -4.51 1.54 -6.21
N SER A 182 -4.49 0.40 -5.54
CA SER A 182 -3.47 -0.64 -5.74
C SER A 182 -4.09 -2.01 -5.56
N TYR A 183 -3.95 -2.87 -6.56
CA TYR A 183 -4.45 -4.24 -6.56
C TYR A 183 -3.28 -5.22 -6.53
N TYR A 184 -3.29 -6.11 -5.54
CA TYR A 184 -2.31 -7.17 -5.38
C TYR A 184 -2.90 -8.53 -5.72
N PHE A 185 -2.04 -9.42 -6.20
CA PHE A 185 -2.39 -10.82 -6.37
C PHE A 185 -1.14 -11.71 -6.34
N PHE A 186 -1.31 -12.96 -5.92
CA PHE A 186 -0.23 -13.94 -5.95
C PHE A 186 -0.39 -14.89 -7.14
N LYS A 187 0.72 -15.21 -7.81
CA LYS A 187 0.79 -16.33 -8.74
C LYS A 187 2.11 -17.08 -8.60
N PRO A 188 2.09 -18.42 -8.75
CA PRO A 188 3.29 -19.22 -8.64
C PRO A 188 4.27 -19.04 -9.81
N THR A 189 3.78 -18.60 -10.97
CA THR A 189 4.62 -18.39 -12.15
C THR A 189 4.65 -16.93 -12.56
N ARG A 190 5.77 -16.51 -13.15
CA ARG A 190 5.94 -15.18 -13.74
C ARG A 190 5.33 -15.12 -15.16
N SER A 191 4.20 -15.79 -15.36
CA SER A 191 3.65 -16.02 -16.69
C SER A 191 2.90 -14.80 -17.21
N ALA A 192 3.28 -14.44 -18.43
CA ALA A 192 2.58 -13.53 -19.31
C ALA A 192 1.04 -13.65 -19.30
N LYS A 193 0.52 -14.89 -19.29
CA LYS A 193 -0.91 -15.17 -19.34
C LYS A 193 -1.71 -14.52 -18.20
N VAL A 194 -1.11 -14.44 -17.02
CA VAL A 194 -1.75 -13.91 -15.81
C VAL A 194 -2.15 -12.45 -15.96
N LEU A 195 -1.26 -11.65 -16.55
CA LEU A 195 -1.53 -10.23 -16.74
C LEU A 195 -2.62 -10.00 -17.78
N ARG A 196 -2.70 -10.84 -18.81
CA ARG A 196 -3.78 -10.75 -19.81
C ARG A 196 -5.15 -10.93 -19.17
N GLU A 197 -5.28 -11.91 -18.28
CA GLU A 197 -6.53 -12.16 -17.57
C GLU A 197 -6.90 -10.97 -16.66
N LYS A 198 -5.92 -10.35 -16.00
CA LYS A 198 -6.16 -9.23 -15.07
C LYS A 198 -6.35 -7.88 -15.72
N LEU A 199 -5.82 -7.68 -16.92
CA LEU A 199 -5.94 -6.43 -17.69
C LEU A 199 -7.08 -6.49 -18.73
N HIS A 200 -7.88 -7.55 -18.73
CA HIS A 200 -8.99 -7.69 -19.66
C HIS A 200 -9.97 -6.52 -19.54
N GLY A 201 -10.24 -5.84 -20.67
CA GLY A 201 -11.16 -4.70 -20.73
C GLY A 201 -10.50 -3.33 -20.47
N TYR A 202 -9.22 -3.29 -20.09
CA TYR A 202 -8.44 -2.06 -20.08
C TYR A 202 -7.87 -1.81 -21.48
N ASP A 203 -7.80 -0.54 -21.89
CA ASP A 203 -7.25 -0.09 -23.17
C ASP A 203 -6.24 1.07 -23.01
N GLY A 204 -5.98 1.50 -21.78
CA GLY A 204 -5.06 2.57 -21.46
C GLY A 204 -3.58 2.13 -21.42
N PRO A 205 -2.66 3.07 -21.20
CA PRO A 205 -1.24 2.75 -21.16
C PRO A 205 -0.84 1.97 -19.90
N VAL A 206 0.17 1.11 -20.04
CA VAL A 206 0.80 0.35 -18.96
C VAL A 206 2.26 0.74 -18.84
N VAL A 207 2.75 0.95 -17.62
CA VAL A 207 4.15 1.27 -17.32
C VAL A 207 4.78 0.13 -16.52
N THR A 208 5.93 -0.36 -16.97
CA THR A 208 6.72 -1.39 -16.26
C THR A 208 8.21 -1.06 -16.20
N ASP A 209 8.99 -1.85 -15.47
CA ASP A 209 10.45 -1.77 -15.40
C ASP A 209 11.19 -2.29 -16.65
N GLY A 210 10.45 -2.83 -17.63
CA GLY A 210 10.99 -3.33 -18.89
C GLY A 210 11.53 -4.76 -18.88
N LEU A 211 11.16 -5.56 -17.87
CA LEU A 211 11.31 -7.00 -17.92
C LEU A 211 10.61 -7.60 -19.15
N GLU A 212 11.33 -8.47 -19.87
CA GLU A 212 10.90 -9.00 -21.17
C GLU A 212 9.58 -9.78 -21.15
N THR A 213 9.23 -10.41 -20.01
CA THR A 213 7.99 -11.22 -19.92
C THR A 213 6.71 -10.37 -20.00
N TYR A 214 6.82 -9.04 -19.84
CA TYR A 214 5.70 -8.12 -20.04
C TYR A 214 5.39 -7.86 -21.51
N ASN A 215 6.44 -7.80 -22.34
CA ASN A 215 6.34 -7.27 -23.68
C ASN A 215 5.38 -8.09 -24.55
N SER A 216 5.51 -9.42 -24.54
CA SER A 216 4.63 -10.28 -25.37
C SER A 216 3.17 -10.16 -24.97
N VAL A 217 2.87 -10.03 -23.68
CA VAL A 217 1.48 -9.89 -23.19
C VAL A 217 0.85 -8.61 -23.65
N LEU A 218 1.56 -7.49 -23.43
CA LEU A 218 1.01 -6.17 -23.67
C LEU A 218 0.87 -5.91 -25.16
N VAL A 219 1.80 -6.45 -25.98
CA VAL A 219 1.67 -6.47 -27.44
C VAL A 219 0.47 -7.32 -27.87
N GLU A 220 0.31 -8.55 -27.37
CA GLU A 220 -0.83 -9.41 -27.72
C GLU A 220 -2.17 -8.82 -27.26
N ALA A 221 -2.18 -8.09 -26.14
CA ALA A 221 -3.36 -7.40 -25.63
C ALA A 221 -3.61 -6.03 -26.30
N ASN A 222 -2.75 -5.63 -27.25
CA ASN A 222 -2.79 -4.33 -27.92
C ASN A 222 -2.82 -3.13 -26.95
N LEU A 223 -2.10 -3.25 -25.83
CA LEU A 223 -2.00 -2.23 -24.80
C LEU A 223 -0.77 -1.34 -25.05
N PRO A 224 -0.90 0.00 -25.02
CA PRO A 224 0.26 0.88 -25.09
C PRO A 224 1.21 0.61 -23.93
N HIS A 225 2.45 0.20 -24.23
CA HIS A 225 3.44 -0.16 -23.21
C HIS A 225 4.55 0.88 -23.14
N ALA A 226 4.69 1.49 -21.97
CA ALA A 226 5.78 2.41 -21.61
C ALA A 226 6.75 1.80 -20.61
N TYR A 227 7.99 2.30 -20.65
CA TYR A 227 9.10 1.81 -19.84
C TYR A 227 9.62 2.87 -18.87
N CYS A 228 10.10 2.43 -17.71
CA CYS A 228 10.63 3.30 -16.67
C CYS A 228 11.99 3.91 -17.06
N TRP A 229 12.04 5.22 -17.31
CA TRP A 229 13.28 5.96 -17.56
C TRP A 229 14.23 5.93 -16.36
N ALA A 230 13.72 5.86 -15.13
CA ALA A 230 14.57 5.75 -13.94
C ALA A 230 15.35 4.41 -13.91
N HIS A 231 14.76 3.34 -14.44
CA HIS A 231 15.46 2.06 -14.61
C HIS A 231 16.52 2.14 -15.71
N ALA A 232 16.20 2.71 -16.87
CA ALA A 232 17.18 2.94 -17.93
C ALA A 232 18.37 3.78 -17.43
N ARG A 233 18.10 4.89 -16.74
CA ARG A 233 19.10 5.77 -16.12
C ARG A 233 20.03 5.00 -15.18
N ARG A 234 19.48 4.12 -14.32
CA ARG A 234 20.25 3.34 -13.35
C ARG A 234 21.30 2.47 -14.03
N GLU A 235 21.02 1.93 -15.22
CA GLU A 235 21.98 1.11 -15.95
C GLU A 235 23.17 1.93 -16.46
N PHE A 236 22.96 3.16 -16.93
CA PHE A 236 24.06 4.07 -17.31
C PHE A 236 24.82 4.60 -16.08
N PHE A 237 24.12 4.89 -14.99
CA PHE A 237 24.75 5.43 -13.77
C PHE A 237 25.75 4.44 -13.15
N LYS A 238 25.49 3.14 -13.21
CA LYS A 238 26.43 2.10 -12.76
C LYS A 238 27.75 2.08 -13.57
N ILE A 239 27.73 2.62 -14.78
CA ILE A 239 28.84 2.59 -15.73
C ILE A 239 29.70 3.85 -15.62
N GLU A 240 29.08 5.00 -15.36
CA GLU A 240 29.65 6.35 -15.37
C GLU A 240 31.02 6.46 -14.68
N SER A 241 31.17 5.85 -13.49
CA SER A 241 32.42 5.94 -12.72
C SER A 241 33.63 5.31 -13.40
N HIS A 242 33.43 4.40 -14.35
CA HIS A 242 34.52 3.68 -15.06
C HIS A 242 34.53 3.98 -16.57
N ASP A 243 33.43 4.50 -17.11
CA ASP A 243 33.34 4.95 -18.51
C ASP A 243 32.51 6.26 -18.57
N PRO A 244 33.15 7.43 -18.38
CA PRO A 244 32.47 8.72 -18.36
C PRO A 244 31.82 9.13 -19.69
N SER A 245 32.04 8.39 -20.78
CA SER A 245 31.39 8.66 -22.06
C SER A 245 29.85 8.52 -22.01
N VAL A 246 29.30 7.87 -20.97
CA VAL A 246 27.85 7.78 -20.75
C VAL A 246 27.26 9.00 -20.02
N THR A 247 28.08 9.92 -19.50
CA THR A 247 27.61 11.11 -18.78
C THR A 247 26.63 11.94 -19.61
N PRO A 248 26.88 12.25 -20.91
CA PRO A 248 25.92 13.00 -21.72
C PRO A 248 24.57 12.29 -21.90
N ILE A 249 24.55 10.96 -21.86
CA ILE A 249 23.31 10.17 -21.90
C ILE A 249 22.54 10.35 -20.59
N LEU A 250 23.23 10.31 -19.44
CA LEU A 250 22.65 10.54 -18.12
C LEU A 250 22.08 11.96 -18.00
N ASP A 251 22.84 12.97 -18.43
CA ASP A 251 22.43 14.38 -18.39
C ASP A 251 21.12 14.59 -19.16
N ARG A 252 20.98 13.98 -20.35
CA ARG A 252 19.75 14.06 -21.15
C ARG A 252 18.57 13.37 -20.48
N ILE A 253 18.78 12.23 -19.82
CA ILE A 253 17.71 11.58 -19.06
C ILE A 253 17.31 12.44 -17.84
N ASP A 254 18.26 13.04 -17.14
CA ASP A 254 18.00 13.94 -16.01
C ASP A 254 17.27 15.22 -16.43
N GLU A 255 17.57 15.73 -17.62
CA GLU A 255 16.87 16.84 -18.25
C GLU A 255 15.39 16.52 -18.50
N LEU A 256 15.04 15.30 -18.92
CA LEU A 256 13.63 14.88 -19.06
C LEU A 256 12.88 14.97 -17.72
N PHE A 257 13.49 14.49 -16.64
CA PHE A 257 12.91 14.58 -15.29
C PHE A 257 12.85 16.02 -14.77
N ALA A 258 13.79 16.88 -15.17
CA ALA A 258 13.73 18.31 -14.84
C ALA A 258 12.55 18.98 -15.55
N ILE A 259 12.38 18.72 -16.85
CA ILE A 259 11.27 19.26 -17.64
C ILE A 259 9.91 18.86 -17.08
N GLU A 260 9.70 17.58 -16.71
CA GLU A 260 8.41 17.17 -16.13
C GLU A 260 8.11 17.84 -14.77
N ARG A 261 9.14 18.19 -13.99
CA ARG A 261 8.97 18.89 -12.71
C ARG A 261 8.58 20.36 -12.87
N GLU A 262 8.76 20.94 -14.06
CA GLU A 262 8.32 22.31 -14.34
C GLU A 262 6.79 22.40 -14.49
N ALA A 263 6.14 21.32 -14.94
CA ALA A 263 4.71 21.32 -15.24
C ALA A 263 3.85 21.37 -13.97
N LYS A 264 2.89 22.29 -13.92
CA LYS A 264 1.90 22.38 -12.83
C LYS A 264 0.64 21.56 -13.09
N ASP A 265 0.32 21.34 -14.36
CA ASP A 265 -0.84 20.57 -14.80
C ASP A 265 -0.58 19.81 -16.10
N PHE A 266 -1.55 19.00 -16.53
CA PHE A 266 -1.45 18.20 -17.75
C PHE A 266 -1.40 19.03 -19.04
N THR A 267 -1.95 20.25 -19.05
CA THR A 267 -1.93 21.14 -20.21
C THR A 267 -0.53 21.69 -20.43
N GLU A 268 0.11 22.19 -19.37
CA GLU A 268 1.50 22.65 -19.39
C GLU A 268 2.46 21.49 -19.70
N LEU A 269 2.23 20.33 -19.09
CA LEU A 269 3.03 19.12 -19.35
C LEU A 269 3.03 18.75 -20.83
N LYS A 270 1.87 18.80 -21.51
CA LYS A 270 1.75 18.53 -22.93
C LYS A 270 2.58 19.48 -23.79
N ILE A 271 2.58 20.78 -23.44
CA ILE A 271 3.35 21.81 -24.15
C ILE A 271 4.85 21.55 -23.93
N LEU A 272 5.28 21.39 -22.68
CA LEU A 272 6.68 21.14 -22.32
C LEU A 272 7.23 19.88 -22.98
N ARG A 273 6.46 18.80 -23.02
CA ARG A 273 6.86 17.57 -23.72
C ARG A 273 7.09 17.80 -25.20
N LYS A 274 6.22 18.57 -25.86
CA LYS A 274 6.35 18.90 -27.28
C LYS A 274 7.51 19.84 -27.58
N THR A 275 7.70 20.89 -26.77
CA THR A 275 8.67 21.97 -27.07
C THR A 275 10.06 21.72 -26.48
N LYS A 276 10.16 21.00 -25.36
CA LYS A 276 11.41 20.75 -24.64
C LYS A 276 11.81 19.27 -24.64
N SER A 277 10.92 18.36 -24.24
CA SER A 277 11.31 16.93 -24.10
C SER A 277 11.57 16.26 -25.45
N ALA A 278 10.81 16.57 -26.51
CA ALA A 278 10.99 15.97 -27.83
C ALA A 278 12.40 16.24 -28.42
N PRO A 279 12.95 17.47 -28.40
CA PRO A 279 14.34 17.72 -28.74
C PRO A 279 15.35 16.90 -27.91
N VAL A 280 15.14 16.80 -26.59
CA VAL A 280 16.01 16.01 -25.69
C VAL A 280 16.02 14.53 -26.06
N ILE A 281 14.85 13.98 -26.40
CA ILE A 281 14.71 12.58 -26.87
C ILE A 281 15.44 12.35 -28.19
N HIS A 282 15.32 13.29 -29.15
CA HIS A 282 16.04 13.21 -30.42
C HIS A 282 17.57 13.22 -30.20
N ASP A 283 18.06 14.12 -29.36
CA ASP A 283 19.48 14.19 -29.01
C ASP A 283 19.95 12.94 -28.28
N LEU A 284 19.14 12.41 -27.36
CA LEU A 284 19.44 11.17 -26.66
C LEU A 284 19.56 9.99 -27.64
N LYS A 285 18.64 9.86 -28.62
CA LYS A 285 18.74 8.82 -29.65
C LYS A 285 20.03 8.93 -30.45
N ARG A 286 20.41 10.15 -30.83
CA ARG A 286 21.67 10.42 -31.53
C ARG A 286 22.87 9.98 -30.70
N LEU A 287 22.94 10.36 -29.42
CA LEU A 287 24.03 9.94 -28.52
C LEU A 287 24.13 8.41 -28.40
N LEU A 288 23.00 7.71 -28.29
CA LEU A 288 23.00 6.24 -28.22
C LEU A 288 23.56 5.61 -29.50
N LEU A 289 23.22 6.14 -30.68
CA LEU A 289 23.74 5.67 -31.97
C LEU A 289 25.23 5.99 -32.15
N GLU A 290 25.71 7.13 -31.66
CA GLU A 290 27.13 7.51 -31.67
C GLU A 290 27.97 6.62 -30.74
N GLU A 291 27.42 6.25 -29.57
CA GLU A 291 28.14 5.46 -28.56
C GLU A 291 28.05 3.95 -28.79
N TYR A 292 27.05 3.47 -29.55
CA TYR A 292 26.90 2.04 -29.88
C TYR A 292 28.14 1.43 -30.57
N PRO A 293 28.69 1.98 -31.68
CA PRO A 293 29.88 1.42 -32.34
C PRO A 293 31.15 1.53 -31.49
N LYS A 294 31.18 2.48 -30.54
CA LYS A 294 32.31 2.67 -29.60
C LYS A 294 32.24 1.70 -28.41
N SER A 295 31.13 1.02 -28.22
CA SER A 295 30.93 0.07 -27.12
C SER A 295 31.45 -1.33 -27.48
N ARG A 296 32.32 -1.88 -26.63
CA ARG A 296 32.83 -3.26 -26.79
C ARG A 296 31.67 -4.26 -26.72
N ASP A 297 31.74 -5.31 -27.53
CA ASP A 297 30.72 -6.35 -27.52
C ASP A 297 30.57 -7.02 -26.14
N GLY A 298 29.31 -7.24 -25.73
CA GLY A 298 28.96 -7.75 -24.40
C GLY A 298 29.20 -6.80 -23.20
N SER A 299 29.74 -5.59 -23.42
CA SER A 299 29.94 -4.61 -22.34
C SER A 299 28.63 -4.15 -21.71
N GLN A 300 28.70 -3.66 -20.46
CA GLN A 300 27.54 -3.10 -19.76
C GLN A 300 26.95 -1.91 -20.54
N LYS A 301 27.80 -1.04 -21.09
CA LYS A 301 27.40 0.07 -21.96
C LYS A 301 26.62 -0.41 -23.18
N ARG A 302 27.13 -1.41 -23.91
CA ARG A 302 26.41 -1.97 -25.07
C ARG A 302 25.06 -2.57 -24.67
N LYS A 303 25.00 -3.27 -23.54
CA LYS A 303 23.75 -3.84 -23.01
C LYS A 303 22.74 -2.74 -22.65
N ALA A 304 23.17 -1.66 -22.01
CA ALA A 304 22.31 -0.52 -21.65
C ALA A 304 21.78 0.22 -22.90
N ILE A 305 22.63 0.44 -23.91
CA ILE A 305 22.22 1.02 -25.19
C ILE A 305 21.20 0.14 -25.89
N LEU A 306 21.48 -1.17 -26.02
CA LEU A 306 20.56 -2.14 -26.63
C LEU A 306 19.25 -2.27 -25.85
N TYR A 307 19.28 -2.09 -24.53
CA TYR A 307 18.08 -2.13 -23.71
C TYR A 307 17.11 -0.99 -24.07
N LEU A 308 17.62 0.24 -24.21
CA LEU A 308 16.85 1.40 -24.67
C LEU A 308 16.41 1.23 -26.13
N ASP A 309 17.34 0.86 -27.02
CA ASP A 309 17.09 0.81 -28.46
C ASP A 309 15.97 -0.18 -28.84
N LYS A 310 16.00 -1.38 -28.26
CA LYS A 310 14.96 -2.41 -28.47
C LYS A 310 13.56 -2.00 -27.99
N ARG A 311 13.48 -1.00 -27.10
CA ARG A 311 12.27 -0.57 -26.39
C ARG A 311 11.89 0.88 -26.72
N TRP A 312 12.57 1.49 -27.68
CA TRP A 312 12.52 2.92 -27.92
C TRP A 312 11.10 3.48 -28.12
N PRO A 313 10.19 2.83 -28.89
CA PRO A 313 8.82 3.32 -29.04
C PRO A 313 8.07 3.46 -27.70
N GLY A 314 8.29 2.55 -26.75
CA GLY A 314 7.67 2.63 -25.43
C GLY A 314 8.33 3.69 -24.53
N PHE A 315 9.62 3.97 -24.72
CA PHE A 315 10.31 5.06 -24.03
C PHE A 315 9.88 6.44 -24.52
N GLU A 316 9.47 6.58 -25.79
CA GLU A 316 8.97 7.84 -26.37
C GLU A 316 7.47 8.05 -26.16
N LEU A 317 6.71 7.03 -25.74
CA LEU A 317 5.24 7.07 -25.62
C LEU A 317 4.74 8.23 -24.73
N PHE A 318 5.51 8.63 -23.70
CA PHE A 318 5.17 9.77 -22.87
C PHE A 318 5.05 11.07 -23.67
N LEU A 319 5.79 11.25 -24.78
CA LEU A 319 5.70 12.47 -25.58
C LEU A 319 4.30 12.68 -26.18
N SER A 320 3.63 11.59 -26.56
CA SER A 320 2.31 11.62 -27.20
C SER A 320 1.15 11.40 -26.23
N ASP A 321 1.37 10.74 -25.10
CA ASP A 321 0.34 10.45 -24.10
C ASP A 321 0.68 11.04 -22.71
N THR A 322 -0.06 12.08 -22.31
CA THR A 322 0.07 12.75 -21.00
C THR A 322 -0.25 11.86 -19.80
N ARG A 323 -0.92 10.72 -20.01
CA ARG A 323 -1.23 9.76 -18.95
C ARG A 323 0.00 8.94 -18.55
N VAL A 324 1.01 8.84 -19.43
CA VAL A 324 2.24 8.07 -19.21
C VAL A 324 3.27 8.91 -18.46
N PRO A 325 3.66 8.56 -17.23
CA PRO A 325 4.79 9.19 -16.55
C PRO A 325 6.13 8.61 -16.99
N LEU A 326 7.24 9.33 -16.71
CA LEU A 326 8.59 8.84 -17.00
C LEU A 326 9.04 7.65 -16.14
N SER A 327 8.37 7.34 -15.03
CA SER A 327 8.83 6.31 -14.08
C SER A 327 7.74 5.36 -13.62
N ASN A 328 8.13 4.14 -13.28
CA ASN A 328 7.26 3.16 -12.62
C ASN A 328 7.25 3.27 -11.09
N ASN A 329 7.63 4.44 -10.56
CA ASN A 329 7.78 4.67 -9.12
C ASN A 329 6.50 4.37 -8.33
N GLU A 330 5.33 4.51 -8.95
CA GLU A 330 4.05 4.19 -8.31
C GLU A 330 3.98 2.71 -7.89
N ALA A 331 4.22 1.76 -8.79
CA ALA A 331 4.23 0.34 -8.44
C ALA A 331 5.44 -0.02 -7.55
N GLU A 332 6.63 0.52 -7.85
CA GLU A 332 7.84 0.27 -7.07
C GLU A 332 7.71 0.71 -5.60
N ARG A 333 7.03 1.83 -5.33
CA ARG A 333 6.79 2.32 -3.96
C ARG A 333 5.74 1.46 -3.26
N THR A 334 4.64 1.16 -3.95
CA THR A 334 3.55 0.35 -3.41
C THR A 334 4.06 -1.05 -3.03
N ILE A 335 4.75 -1.75 -3.94
CA ILE A 335 5.22 -3.13 -3.70
C ILE A 335 6.23 -3.25 -2.55
N ARG A 336 6.91 -2.17 -2.15
CA ARG A 336 7.84 -2.18 -1.01
C ARG A 336 7.18 -2.62 0.29
N HIS A 337 5.88 -2.36 0.49
CA HIS A 337 5.17 -2.85 1.68
C HIS A 337 5.12 -4.38 1.72
N ALA A 338 4.85 -5.04 0.59
CA ALA A 338 4.95 -6.49 0.50
C ALA A 338 6.40 -6.96 0.69
N VAL A 339 7.39 -6.26 0.13
CA VAL A 339 8.82 -6.58 0.32
C VAL A 339 9.25 -6.51 1.79
N MET A 340 8.85 -5.46 2.52
CA MET A 340 9.14 -5.31 3.95
C MET A 340 8.49 -6.41 4.77
N GLY A 341 7.21 -6.69 4.50
CA GLY A 341 6.51 -7.81 5.11
C GLY A 341 7.23 -9.14 4.87
N ARG A 342 7.58 -9.45 3.61
CA ARG A 342 8.34 -10.65 3.25
C ARG A 342 9.67 -10.74 4.01
N LYS A 343 10.40 -9.63 4.20
CA LYS A 343 11.64 -9.65 4.99
C LYS A 343 11.41 -10.04 6.46
N ASN A 344 10.25 -9.69 7.02
CA ASN A 344 9.93 -9.95 8.42
C ASN A 344 9.34 -11.35 8.69
N TYR A 345 8.58 -11.90 7.74
CA TYR A 345 7.86 -13.18 7.92
C TYR A 345 8.02 -14.17 6.76
N TYR A 346 8.97 -13.93 5.85
CA TYR A 346 9.42 -14.84 4.77
C TYR A 346 8.33 -15.28 3.77
N GLY A 347 7.29 -14.47 3.59
CA GLY A 347 6.19 -14.76 2.65
C GLY A 347 4.96 -15.33 3.34
N SER A 348 4.39 -16.42 2.82
CA SER A 348 3.14 -17.01 3.32
C SER A 348 3.29 -18.49 3.64
N GLY A 349 2.38 -19.01 4.48
CA GLY A 349 2.34 -20.45 4.80
C GLY A 349 1.88 -21.32 3.64
N SER A 350 0.98 -20.81 2.79
CA SER A 350 0.39 -21.51 1.65
C SER A 350 -0.03 -20.52 0.55
N HIS A 351 -0.44 -21.00 -0.62
CA HIS A 351 -1.04 -20.24 -1.71
C HIS A 351 -2.28 -19.46 -1.25
N THR A 352 -3.16 -20.10 -0.47
CA THR A 352 -4.30 -19.40 0.16
C THR A 352 -3.85 -18.29 1.10
N GLY A 353 -2.78 -18.53 1.88
CA GLY A 353 -2.18 -17.49 2.73
C GLY A 353 -1.54 -16.35 1.93
N ALA A 354 -1.05 -16.61 0.72
CA ALA A 354 -0.57 -15.58 -0.19
C ALA A 354 -1.73 -14.78 -0.82
N ALA A 355 -2.84 -15.45 -1.17
CA ALA A 355 -4.07 -14.76 -1.58
C ALA A 355 -4.63 -13.86 -0.47
N THR A 356 -4.70 -14.35 0.78
CA THR A 356 -5.06 -13.54 1.96
C THR A 356 -4.18 -12.31 2.08
N ALA A 357 -2.85 -12.46 1.93
CA ALA A 357 -1.93 -11.32 1.98
C ALA A 357 -2.21 -10.31 0.84
N ALA A 358 -2.48 -10.81 -0.37
CA ALA A 358 -2.79 -9.97 -1.51
C ALA A 358 -4.07 -9.13 -1.31
N THR A 359 -5.15 -9.74 -0.82
CA THR A 359 -6.40 -9.00 -0.52
C THR A 359 -6.17 -7.92 0.52
N LEU A 360 -5.45 -8.23 1.60
CA LEU A 360 -5.18 -7.27 2.67
C LEU A 360 -4.26 -6.13 2.21
N PHE A 361 -3.21 -6.41 1.44
CA PHE A 361 -2.37 -5.37 0.85
C PHE A 361 -3.15 -4.50 -0.15
N THR A 362 -4.04 -5.08 -0.95
CA THR A 362 -4.90 -4.34 -1.89
C THR A 362 -5.69 -3.24 -1.17
N VAL A 363 -6.40 -3.61 -0.10
CA VAL A 363 -7.21 -2.67 0.66
C VAL A 363 -6.33 -1.64 1.39
N ILE A 364 -5.26 -2.09 2.06
CA ILE A 364 -4.39 -1.21 2.84
C ILE A 364 -3.70 -0.17 1.97
N GLU A 365 -3.10 -0.58 0.85
CA GLU A 365 -2.39 0.33 -0.03
C GLU A 365 -3.34 1.26 -0.77
N SER A 366 -4.54 0.78 -1.12
CA SER A 366 -5.59 1.65 -1.69
C SER A 366 -6.08 2.71 -0.70
N CYS A 367 -6.15 2.40 0.60
CA CYS A 367 -6.42 3.42 1.64
C CYS A 367 -5.35 4.50 1.64
N LYS A 368 -4.07 4.11 1.66
CA LYS A 368 -2.94 5.06 1.66
C LYS A 368 -2.94 5.95 0.42
N LYS A 369 -3.25 5.40 -0.76
CA LYS A 369 -3.37 6.18 -2.02
C LYS A 369 -4.46 7.24 -1.98
N ASN A 370 -5.49 7.02 -1.17
CA ASN A 370 -6.65 7.89 -1.04
C ASN A 370 -6.61 8.74 0.25
N ASP A 371 -5.45 8.83 0.91
CA ASP A 371 -5.24 9.58 2.16
C ASP A 371 -6.17 9.14 3.31
N ILE A 372 -6.52 7.86 3.33
CA ILE A 372 -7.34 7.24 4.39
C ILE A 372 -6.41 6.46 5.33
N ASP A 373 -6.59 6.64 6.65
CA ASP A 373 -5.92 5.79 7.64
C ASP A 373 -6.39 4.33 7.49
N PRO A 374 -5.49 3.39 7.09
CA PRO A 374 -5.91 2.02 6.81
C PRO A 374 -6.38 1.28 8.07
N ARG A 375 -5.90 1.66 9.26
CA ARG A 375 -6.34 1.02 10.53
C ARG A 375 -7.81 1.33 10.79
N THR A 376 -8.17 2.59 10.68
CA THR A 376 -9.56 3.07 10.85
C THR A 376 -10.48 2.48 9.79
N TYR A 377 -10.05 2.45 8.53
CA TYR A 377 -10.85 1.88 7.44
C TYR A 377 -11.09 0.37 7.60
N LEU A 378 -10.07 -0.41 7.96
CA LEU A 378 -10.24 -1.84 8.23
C LEU A 378 -11.25 -2.10 9.34
N LEU A 379 -11.20 -1.32 10.42
CA LEU A 379 -12.19 -1.43 11.51
C LEU A 379 -13.60 -1.08 11.02
N LEU A 380 -13.72 0.01 10.27
CA LEU A 380 -14.99 0.47 9.73
C LEU A 380 -15.64 -0.60 8.85
N VAL A 381 -14.90 -1.14 7.88
CA VAL A 381 -15.42 -2.17 6.98
C VAL A 381 -15.77 -3.46 7.73
N LEU A 382 -14.93 -3.89 8.69
CA LEU A 382 -15.24 -5.06 9.52
C LEU A 382 -16.50 -4.86 10.38
N LYS A 383 -16.83 -3.63 10.77
CA LYS A 383 -18.10 -3.30 11.44
C LYS A 383 -19.28 -3.29 10.47
N TRP A 384 -19.12 -2.69 9.29
CA TRP A 384 -20.15 -2.73 8.26
C TRP A 384 -20.54 -4.15 7.89
N LEU A 385 -19.56 -5.06 7.78
CA LEU A 385 -19.82 -6.48 7.56
C LEU A 385 -20.72 -7.14 8.62
N THR A 386 -20.88 -6.54 9.79
CA THR A 386 -21.79 -7.03 10.84
C THR A 386 -23.12 -6.29 10.89
N GLU A 387 -23.27 -5.19 10.15
CA GLU A 387 -24.34 -4.20 10.32
C GLU A 387 -25.02 -3.75 9.01
N SER A 388 -24.39 -3.96 7.84
CA SER A 388 -24.81 -3.47 6.52
C SER A 388 -24.29 -4.35 5.38
N ASP A 389 -24.99 -4.36 4.25
CA ASP A 389 -24.62 -5.08 3.04
C ASP A 389 -23.79 -4.24 2.05
N GLU A 390 -23.65 -2.92 2.28
CA GLU A 390 -22.99 -2.01 1.34
C GLU A 390 -21.62 -1.58 1.87
N ILE A 391 -20.57 -1.91 1.10
CA ILE A 391 -19.18 -1.61 1.45
C ILE A 391 -18.55 -0.82 0.32
N GLU A 392 -18.15 0.41 0.62
CA GLU A 392 -17.48 1.30 -0.34
C GLU A 392 -15.99 0.99 -0.43
N THR A 393 -15.41 1.09 -1.63
CA THR A 393 -13.95 1.07 -1.83
C THR A 393 -13.28 2.26 -1.14
N PRO A 394 -11.96 2.24 -0.88
CA PRO A 394 -11.25 3.40 -0.36
C PRO A 394 -11.42 4.65 -1.23
N LEU A 395 -11.48 4.49 -2.57
CA LEU A 395 -11.69 5.61 -3.48
C LEU A 395 -13.10 6.20 -3.35
N GLN A 396 -14.13 5.35 -3.32
CA GLN A 396 -15.52 5.77 -3.13
C GLN A 396 -15.70 6.48 -1.79
N TYR A 397 -15.16 5.89 -0.71
CA TYR A 397 -15.20 6.48 0.62
C TYR A 397 -14.50 7.84 0.66
N ALA A 398 -13.29 7.96 0.06
CA ALA A 398 -12.56 9.22 -0.02
C ALA A 398 -13.32 10.31 -0.79
N LYS A 399 -13.94 9.96 -1.93
CA LYS A 399 -14.77 10.89 -2.71
C LYS A 399 -15.95 11.38 -1.89
N ARG A 400 -16.63 10.47 -1.19
CA ARG A 400 -17.77 10.81 -0.33
C ARG A 400 -17.36 11.79 0.77
N ILE A 401 -16.35 11.47 1.57
CA ILE A 401 -15.94 12.35 2.69
C ILE A 401 -15.45 13.72 2.21
N ARG A 402 -14.76 13.80 1.06
CA ARG A 402 -14.30 15.07 0.47
C ARG A 402 -15.44 15.94 -0.06
N GLN A 403 -16.62 15.38 -0.30
CA GLN A 403 -17.81 16.17 -0.66
C GLN A 403 -18.49 16.81 0.56
N TYR A 404 -18.21 16.32 1.77
CA TYR A 404 -18.81 16.80 3.03
C TYR A 404 -17.87 17.68 3.88
N CYS A 405 -16.62 17.84 3.46
CA CYS A 405 -15.62 18.73 4.06
C CYS A 405 -15.37 19.91 3.12
#